data_AF-A0A0F2RTE0-F1
#
_entry.id   AF-A0A0F2RTE0-F1
#
_cell.length_a   1.000
_cell.length_b   1.000
_cell.length_c   1.000
_cell.angle_alpha   90.00
_cell.angle_beta   90.00
_cell.angle_gamma   90.00
#
_symmetry.space_group_name_H-M   'P 1'
#
loop_
_entity.id
_entity.type
_entity.pdbx_description
1 polymer ?
#
loop_
_entity_poly.entity_id
_entity_poly.type
_entity_poly.pdbx_seq_one_letter_code
_entity_poly.pdbx_strand_id
1 'polypeptide(L)'
;MRLVTRRPGLGQEPAGVAIRSACGVIKVQTVIIKALDSLGGLLLGREKYRRSYYKLAKRLAARQRYEVYKPHLIWLTDPEFIAARDMAEARGIEGIPYDRCFTLLTSARMVRGIEGNFAECGARYGKSSLFLLTGAGMQSTKRLHIFDSFQGLSEPSDADVQSGGKSEWSKGDLAVPEDIVHQNLSAFGDRVDLHKGWIPDRFNDVADQQFSLVHVDVDLYEPTLASVEFFYPRVKPGGVILCDDYGSGDCPGAKKAIDEFFADKPENVMSLTSGQSLVIKA
;
A
#
# COMPACT_ATOMS: atom_id res chain seq x y z
N MET A 1 7.91 -16.35 6.35
CA MET A 1 8.76 -15.96 5.20
C MET A 1 7.86 -15.18 4.25
N ARG A 2 8.01 -13.85 4.16
CA ARG A 2 7.16 -13.00 3.29
C ARG A 2 7.95 -12.67 2.02
N LEU A 3 7.45 -13.11 0.88
CA LEU A 3 8.02 -13.01 -0.47
C LEU A 3 7.60 -11.69 -1.12
N VAL A 4 8.51 -10.95 -1.79
CA VAL A 4 8.13 -10.01 -2.87
C VAL A 4 9.26 -9.82 -3.89
N THR A 5 8.82 -9.67 -5.15
CA THR A 5 9.47 -9.28 -6.42
C THR A 5 10.39 -10.30 -7.10
N ARG A 6 9.91 -10.78 -8.26
CA ARG A 6 10.66 -11.58 -9.26
C ARG A 6 11.38 -10.61 -10.18
N ARG A 7 12.67 -10.81 -10.47
CA ARG A 7 13.36 -10.01 -11.50
C ARG A 7 12.83 -10.37 -12.91
N PRO A 8 12.47 -9.40 -13.77
CA PRO A 8 12.04 -9.70 -15.14
C PRO A 8 13.18 -10.36 -15.94
N GLY A 9 12.82 -11.34 -16.76
CA GLY A 9 13.67 -11.92 -17.80
C GLY A 9 13.05 -11.65 -19.16
N LEU A 10 13.87 -11.32 -20.15
CA LEU A 10 13.47 -11.30 -21.56
C LEU A 10 13.09 -12.72 -21.99
N GLY A 11 11.79 -13.01 -22.17
CA GLY A 11 11.31 -14.28 -22.73
C GLY A 11 9.93 -14.71 -22.22
N GLN A 12 9.05 -15.09 -23.16
CA GLN A 12 7.62 -15.43 -23.04
C GLN A 12 7.25 -16.43 -21.92
N GLU A 13 6.07 -16.22 -21.30
CA GLU A 13 5.45 -17.11 -20.29
C GLU A 13 4.47 -18.13 -20.91
N PRO A 14 4.22 -19.28 -20.24
CA PRO A 14 2.97 -20.01 -20.36
C PRO A 14 2.09 -19.87 -19.11
N ALA A 15 0.78 -19.97 -19.35
CA ALA A 15 -0.36 -19.64 -18.49
C ALA A 15 -0.50 -20.39 -17.15
N GLY A 16 -1.01 -19.65 -16.16
CA GLY A 16 -2.17 -20.00 -15.32
C GLY A 16 -2.09 -21.23 -14.40
N VAL A 17 -2.00 -20.99 -13.09
CA VAL A 17 -2.44 -21.97 -12.07
C VAL A 17 -3.21 -21.24 -10.95
N ALA A 18 -4.51 -21.51 -10.87
CA ALA A 18 -5.38 -21.09 -9.79
C ALA A 18 -5.08 -21.87 -8.49
N ILE A 19 -4.79 -21.17 -7.40
CA ILE A 19 -4.57 -21.79 -6.08
C ILE A 19 -5.88 -21.79 -5.30
N ARG A 20 -6.54 -22.95 -5.21
CA ARG A 20 -7.71 -23.17 -4.34
C ARG A 20 -7.27 -23.54 -2.91
N SER A 21 -7.88 -22.85 -1.93
CA SER A 21 -8.09 -23.18 -0.50
C SER A 21 -7.01 -23.99 0.25
N ALA A 22 -6.16 -23.28 1.00
CA ALA A 22 -5.06 -23.84 1.82
C ALA A 22 -5.25 -23.68 3.36
N CYS A 23 -6.47 -23.46 3.86
CA CYS A 23 -6.67 -23.04 5.25
C CYS A 23 -6.21 -24.07 6.32
N GLY A 24 -6.32 -25.38 6.04
CA GLY A 24 -5.90 -26.44 6.97
C GLY A 24 -4.39 -26.72 7.00
N VAL A 25 -3.71 -26.66 5.85
CA VAL A 25 -2.27 -26.96 5.72
C VAL A 25 -1.41 -25.84 6.32
N ILE A 26 -1.87 -24.59 6.22
CA ILE A 26 -1.18 -23.40 6.74
C ILE A 26 -1.08 -23.44 8.29
N LYS A 27 -2.12 -23.90 8.99
CA LYS A 27 -2.12 -23.96 10.47
C LYS A 27 -1.11 -24.97 11.00
N VAL A 28 -1.02 -26.15 10.40
CA VAL A 28 -0.05 -27.20 10.79
C VAL A 28 1.38 -26.74 10.52
N GLN A 29 1.64 -26.13 9.36
CA GLN A 29 2.94 -25.55 9.05
C GLN A 29 3.34 -24.47 10.06
N THR A 30 2.41 -23.64 10.50
CA THR A 30 2.69 -22.55 11.44
C THR A 30 3.12 -23.06 12.83
N VAL A 31 2.51 -24.13 13.33
CA VAL A 31 2.91 -24.75 14.62
C VAL A 31 4.30 -25.37 14.51
N ILE A 32 4.58 -26.09 13.42
CA ILE A 32 5.88 -26.72 13.17
C ILE A 32 6.98 -25.66 13.03
N ILE A 33 6.71 -24.57 12.28
CA ILE A 33 7.66 -23.47 12.11
C ILE A 33 7.95 -22.80 13.46
N LYS A 34 6.93 -22.53 14.28
CA LYS A 34 7.12 -21.95 15.63
C LYS A 34 7.96 -22.87 16.53
N ALA A 35 7.71 -24.18 16.49
CA ALA A 35 8.49 -25.16 17.24
C ALA A 35 9.96 -25.22 16.79
N LEU A 36 10.19 -25.19 15.47
CA LEU A 36 11.54 -25.15 14.88
C LEU A 36 12.28 -23.85 15.23
N ASP A 37 11.59 -22.71 15.19
CA ASP A 37 12.15 -21.41 15.58
C ASP A 37 12.53 -21.39 17.07
N SER A 38 11.68 -21.96 17.92
CA SER A 38 11.94 -22.07 19.36
C SER A 38 13.14 -22.98 19.65
N LEU A 39 13.18 -24.17 19.04
CA LEU A 39 14.27 -25.13 19.22
C LEU A 39 15.59 -24.60 18.66
N GLY A 40 15.56 -23.99 17.48
CA GLY A 40 16.73 -23.39 16.85
C GLY A 40 17.27 -22.19 17.62
N GLY A 41 16.38 -21.36 18.17
CA GLY A 41 16.75 -20.28 19.07
C GLY A 41 17.41 -20.77 20.36
N LEU A 42 16.93 -21.87 20.93
CA LEU A 42 17.50 -22.50 22.14
C LEU A 42 18.90 -23.09 21.88
N LEU A 43 19.09 -23.77 20.74
CA LEU A 43 20.33 -24.49 20.43
C LEU A 43 21.48 -23.60 19.94
N LEU A 44 21.18 -22.53 19.19
CA LEU A 44 22.20 -21.73 18.51
C LEU A 44 22.29 -20.29 19.05
N GLY A 45 21.37 -19.89 19.91
CA GLY A 45 21.11 -18.49 20.22
C GLY A 45 20.26 -17.83 19.13
N ARG A 46 19.25 -17.06 19.54
CA ARG A 46 18.19 -16.52 18.67
C ARG A 46 18.73 -15.73 17.48
N GLU A 47 19.75 -14.91 17.67
CA GLU A 47 20.37 -14.13 16.60
C GLU A 47 21.13 -14.99 15.58
N LYS A 48 21.96 -15.92 16.05
CA LYS A 48 22.76 -16.80 15.20
C LYS A 48 21.85 -17.73 14.39
N TYR A 49 20.78 -18.23 15.01
CA TYR A 49 19.74 -19.01 14.34
C TYR A 49 19.05 -18.19 13.23
N ARG A 50 18.55 -16.99 13.55
CA ARG A 50 17.90 -16.10 12.56
C ARG A 50 18.82 -15.76 11.40
N ARG A 51 20.12 -15.53 11.66
CA ARG A 51 21.11 -15.23 10.61
C ARG A 51 21.35 -16.43 9.69
N SER A 52 21.45 -17.64 10.24
CA SER A 52 21.62 -18.87 9.47
C SER A 52 20.38 -19.18 8.62
N TYR A 53 19.19 -19.03 9.22
CA TYR A 53 17.92 -19.21 8.52
C TYR A 53 17.75 -18.19 7.38
N TYR A 54 18.06 -16.90 7.63
CA TYR A 54 18.07 -15.87 6.59
C TYR A 54 19.02 -16.21 5.44
N LYS A 55 20.24 -16.71 5.72
CA LYS A 55 21.18 -17.12 4.65
C LYS A 55 20.60 -18.24 3.79
N LEU A 56 19.92 -19.22 4.40
CA LEU A 56 19.24 -20.29 3.68
C LEU A 56 18.08 -19.75 2.83
N ALA A 57 17.18 -18.97 3.44
CA ALA A 57 16.05 -18.35 2.75
C ALA A 57 16.50 -17.49 1.56
N LYS A 58 17.53 -16.66 1.76
CA LYS A 58 18.13 -15.85 0.69
C LYS A 58 18.68 -16.72 -0.45
N ARG A 59 19.39 -17.82 -0.14
CA ARG A 59 19.91 -18.72 -1.17
C ARG A 59 18.78 -19.37 -1.97
N LEU A 60 17.72 -19.83 -1.30
CA LEU A 60 16.57 -20.47 -1.96
C LEU A 60 15.82 -19.45 -2.84
N ALA A 61 15.54 -18.26 -2.30
CA ALA A 61 14.90 -17.18 -3.03
C ALA A 61 15.71 -16.74 -4.26
N ALA A 62 17.03 -16.60 -4.12
CA ALA A 62 17.91 -16.20 -5.21
C ALA A 62 17.90 -17.18 -6.40
N ARG A 63 17.69 -18.49 -6.16
CA ARG A 63 17.54 -19.49 -7.24
C ARG A 63 16.32 -19.21 -8.12
N GLN A 64 15.30 -18.58 -7.55
CA GLN A 64 14.08 -18.18 -8.24
C GLN A 64 14.06 -16.67 -8.55
N ARG A 65 15.20 -15.98 -8.41
CA ARG A 65 15.35 -14.53 -8.64
C ARG A 65 14.45 -13.66 -7.75
N TYR A 66 14.08 -14.15 -6.57
CA TYR A 66 13.43 -13.37 -5.53
C TYR A 66 14.47 -12.72 -4.61
N GLU A 67 14.16 -11.53 -4.12
CA GLU A 67 14.91 -10.88 -3.05
C GLU A 67 14.23 -11.07 -1.70
N VAL A 68 15.04 -11.11 -0.64
CA VAL A 68 14.55 -11.26 0.74
C VAL A 68 15.17 -10.18 1.59
N TYR A 69 14.32 -9.44 2.29
CA TYR A 69 14.75 -8.39 3.20
C TYR A 69 15.71 -8.92 4.27
N LYS A 70 16.74 -8.12 4.55
CA LYS A 70 17.65 -8.40 5.66
C LYS A 70 16.87 -8.33 6.98
N PRO A 71 17.09 -9.25 7.93
CA PRO A 71 16.32 -9.31 9.18
C PRO A 71 16.61 -8.16 10.15
N HIS A 72 17.62 -7.33 9.87
CA HIS A 72 18.04 -6.19 10.70
C HIS A 72 17.59 -4.84 10.13
N LEU A 73 16.67 -4.84 9.15
CA LEU A 73 16.06 -3.59 8.72
C LEU A 73 15.24 -3.03 9.87
N ILE A 74 15.52 -1.77 10.22
CA ILE A 74 14.99 -1.11 11.43
C ILE A 74 13.46 -1.05 11.41
N TRP A 75 12.85 -0.92 10.24
CA TRP A 75 11.39 -0.88 10.10
C TRP A 75 10.69 -2.15 10.56
N LEU A 76 11.35 -3.31 10.51
CA LEU A 76 10.81 -4.57 11.02
C LEU A 76 10.69 -4.60 12.55
N THR A 77 11.34 -3.66 13.23
CA THR A 77 11.36 -3.47 14.68
C THR A 77 10.72 -2.15 15.13
N ASP A 78 10.17 -1.36 14.19
CA ASP A 78 9.48 -0.12 14.52
C ASP A 78 8.19 -0.42 15.31
N PRO A 79 7.99 0.17 16.50
CA PRO A 79 6.90 -0.20 17.39
C PRO A 79 5.51 0.19 16.85
N GLU A 80 5.39 1.34 16.17
CA GLU A 80 4.12 1.76 15.57
C GLU A 80 3.76 0.86 14.38
N PHE A 81 4.76 0.51 13.57
CA PHE A 81 4.58 -0.44 12.48
C PHE A 81 4.17 -1.83 12.97
N ILE A 82 4.81 -2.34 14.02
CA ILE A 82 4.44 -3.64 14.62
C ILE A 82 3.00 -3.59 15.13
N ALA A 83 2.60 -2.53 15.84
CA ALA A 83 1.23 -2.40 16.34
C ALA A 83 0.20 -2.37 15.20
N ALA A 84 0.45 -1.58 14.15
CA ALA A 84 -0.43 -1.53 12.97
C ALA A 84 -0.51 -2.89 12.24
N ARG A 85 0.64 -3.53 12.03
CA ARG A 85 0.72 -4.86 11.42
C ARG A 85 -0.06 -5.90 12.21
N ASP A 86 0.16 -5.96 13.52
CA ASP A 86 -0.47 -6.97 14.38
C ASP A 86 -1.98 -6.73 14.44
N MET A 87 -2.45 -5.47 14.42
CA MET A 87 -3.87 -5.14 14.29
C MET A 87 -4.45 -5.60 12.94
N ALA A 88 -3.76 -5.32 11.83
CA ALA A 88 -4.19 -5.76 10.50
C ALA A 88 -4.26 -7.28 10.40
N GLU A 89 -3.27 -7.99 10.96
CA GLU A 89 -3.24 -9.46 10.98
C GLU A 89 -4.34 -10.06 11.86
N ALA A 90 -4.57 -9.50 13.06
CA ALA A 90 -5.60 -9.96 13.97
C ALA A 90 -7.01 -9.81 13.38
N ARG A 91 -7.21 -8.78 12.55
CA ARG A 91 -8.47 -8.51 11.84
C ARG A 91 -8.55 -9.15 10.45
N GLY A 92 -7.46 -9.74 9.96
CA GLY A 92 -7.41 -10.34 8.63
C GLY A 92 -7.53 -9.34 7.48
N ILE A 93 -7.05 -8.10 7.66
CA ILE A 93 -7.18 -7.03 6.68
C ILE A 93 -6.20 -7.26 5.52
N GLU A 94 -6.74 -7.54 4.34
CA GLU A 94 -6.00 -7.72 3.10
C GLU A 94 -5.61 -6.37 2.47
N GLY A 95 -4.61 -6.36 1.59
CA GLY A 95 -4.17 -5.14 0.90
C GLY A 95 -2.67 -5.14 0.62
N ILE A 96 -2.13 -3.95 0.40
CA ILE A 96 -0.76 -3.75 -0.07
C ILE A 96 0.32 -4.42 0.80
N PRO A 97 1.50 -4.74 0.25
CA PRO A 97 2.62 -5.27 1.00
C PRO A 97 3.06 -4.38 2.17
N TYR A 98 3.68 -5.00 3.17
CA TYR A 98 4.00 -4.33 4.44
C TYR A 98 5.10 -3.27 4.34
N ASP A 99 5.98 -3.36 3.36
CA ASP A 99 6.95 -2.32 3.03
C ASP A 99 6.28 -1.07 2.43
N ARG A 100 5.23 -1.25 1.62
CA ARG A 100 4.37 -0.11 1.20
C ARG A 100 3.62 0.49 2.38
N CYS A 101 3.04 -0.35 3.23
CA CYS A 101 2.39 0.07 4.48
C CYS A 101 3.34 0.87 5.39
N PHE A 102 4.60 0.45 5.51
CA PHE A 102 5.59 1.17 6.30
C PHE A 102 5.90 2.55 5.72
N THR A 103 6.00 2.66 4.39
CA THR A 103 6.17 3.95 3.70
C THR A 103 5.01 4.91 3.98
N LEU A 104 3.77 4.42 3.96
CA LEU A 104 2.59 5.22 4.33
C LEU A 104 2.66 5.69 5.78
N LEU A 105 2.97 4.77 6.70
CA LEU A 105 3.08 5.08 8.13
C LEU A 105 4.16 6.13 8.41
N THR A 106 5.35 5.99 7.82
CA THR A 106 6.44 6.96 8.03
C THR A 106 6.17 8.30 7.35
N SER A 107 5.48 8.32 6.22
CA SER A 107 5.06 9.56 5.55
C SER A 107 4.03 10.31 6.41
N ALA A 108 3.03 9.60 6.94
CA ALA A 108 2.07 10.15 7.90
C ALA A 108 2.76 10.67 9.17
N ARG A 109 3.79 9.96 9.65
CA ARG A 109 4.62 10.39 10.79
C ARG A 109 5.39 11.67 10.47
N MET A 110 5.95 11.79 9.27
CA MET A 110 6.73 12.94 8.82
C MET A 110 5.90 14.23 8.82
N VAL A 111 4.61 14.15 8.46
CA VAL A 111 3.73 15.32 8.32
C VAL A 111 2.89 15.63 9.56
N ARG A 112 3.21 15.02 10.72
CA ARG A 112 2.45 15.25 11.98
C ARG A 112 2.40 16.73 12.36
N GLY A 113 3.49 17.47 12.16
CA GLY A 113 3.61 18.89 12.49
C GLY A 113 3.08 19.85 11.41
N ILE A 114 2.62 19.34 10.27
CA ILE A 114 2.10 20.15 9.17
C ILE A 114 0.58 20.18 9.29
N GLU A 115 -0.04 21.36 9.26
CA GLU A 115 -1.50 21.50 9.32
C GLU A 115 -2.20 20.83 8.13
N GLY A 116 -3.46 20.44 8.31
CA GLY A 116 -4.28 19.77 7.29
C GLY A 116 -4.56 18.30 7.61
N ASN A 117 -5.65 17.80 7.01
CA ASN A 117 -6.11 16.43 7.15
C ASN A 117 -5.34 15.49 6.20
N PHE A 118 -5.65 14.20 6.26
CA PHE A 118 -5.20 13.23 5.27
C PHE A 118 -6.33 12.93 4.28
N ALA A 119 -5.97 12.59 3.05
CA ALA A 119 -6.88 12.03 2.06
C ALA A 119 -6.33 10.70 1.52
N GLU A 120 -7.23 9.80 1.20
CA GLU A 120 -6.93 8.54 0.50
C GLU A 120 -7.95 8.31 -0.61
N CYS A 121 -7.46 8.01 -1.81
CA CYS A 121 -8.26 7.62 -2.97
C CYS A 121 -8.02 6.14 -3.22
N GLY A 122 -9.08 5.33 -3.08
CA GLY A 122 -9.01 3.87 -3.08
C GLY A 122 -8.69 3.29 -1.70
N ALA A 123 -9.65 2.56 -1.14
CA ALA A 123 -9.60 2.03 0.22
C ALA A 123 -9.48 0.50 0.22
N ARG A 124 -10.20 -0.17 -0.68
CA ARG A 124 -10.36 -1.64 -0.71
C ARG A 124 -10.78 -2.16 0.68
N TYR A 125 -9.89 -2.83 1.42
CA TYR A 125 -10.18 -3.34 2.78
C TYR A 125 -9.78 -2.37 3.91
N GLY A 126 -9.22 -1.19 3.59
CA GLY A 126 -8.78 -0.16 4.54
C GLY A 126 -7.40 -0.41 5.16
N LYS A 127 -6.57 -1.27 4.56
CA LYS A 127 -5.25 -1.59 5.12
C LYS A 127 -4.33 -0.38 5.12
N SER A 128 -4.17 0.29 3.98
CA SER A 128 -3.39 1.52 3.84
C SER A 128 -3.87 2.60 4.82
N SER A 129 -5.20 2.80 4.90
CA SER A 129 -5.86 3.73 5.84
C SER A 129 -5.44 3.48 7.29
N LEU A 130 -5.40 2.22 7.73
CA LEU A 130 -4.97 1.83 9.07
C LEU A 130 -3.53 2.29 9.35
N PHE A 131 -2.62 2.12 8.39
CA PHE A 131 -1.22 2.53 8.54
C PHE A 131 -1.07 4.06 8.51
N LEU A 132 -1.85 4.77 7.69
CA LEU A 132 -1.90 6.23 7.68
C LEU A 132 -2.39 6.78 9.03
N LEU A 133 -3.51 6.25 9.56
CA LEU A 133 -4.08 6.69 10.84
C LEU A 133 -3.16 6.38 12.02
N THR A 134 -2.50 5.22 12.01
CA THR A 134 -1.49 4.87 13.01
C THR A 134 -0.28 5.81 12.91
N GLY A 135 0.18 6.09 11.69
CA GLY A 135 1.29 7.01 11.41
C GLY A 135 0.98 8.46 11.80
N ALA A 136 -0.27 8.91 11.72
CA ALA A 136 -0.69 10.19 12.29
C ALA A 136 -0.49 10.27 13.81
N GLY A 137 -0.53 9.13 14.50
CA GLY A 137 -0.39 9.03 15.95
C GLY A 137 -1.74 8.98 16.68
N MET A 138 -1.75 8.33 17.85
CA MET A 138 -2.98 8.10 18.63
C MET A 138 -3.63 9.38 19.17
N GLN A 139 -2.82 10.40 19.47
CA GLN A 139 -3.29 11.70 20.00
C GLN A 139 -3.57 12.73 18.90
N SER A 140 -3.48 12.33 17.62
CA SER A 140 -3.71 13.23 16.50
C SER A 140 -5.20 13.52 16.34
N THR A 141 -5.52 14.78 16.05
CA THR A 141 -6.86 15.24 15.67
C THR A 141 -7.09 15.24 14.15
N LYS A 142 -6.09 14.83 13.37
CA LYS A 142 -6.20 14.76 11.90
C LYS A 142 -7.23 13.70 11.50
N ARG A 143 -8.15 14.08 10.62
CA ARG A 143 -9.10 13.19 9.97
C ARG A 143 -8.49 12.59 8.72
N LEU A 144 -8.94 11.40 8.33
CA LEU A 144 -8.63 10.75 7.07
C LEU A 144 -9.92 10.71 6.23
N HIS A 145 -9.93 11.45 5.14
CA HIS A 145 -11.01 11.45 4.15
C HIS A 145 -10.72 10.36 3.11
N ILE A 146 -11.53 9.32 3.09
CA ILE A 146 -11.34 8.14 2.23
C ILE A 146 -12.39 8.18 1.12
N PHE A 147 -11.94 8.18 -0.13
CA PHE A 147 -12.78 8.19 -1.33
C PHE A 147 -12.72 6.82 -2.00
N ASP A 148 -13.86 6.15 -2.12
CA ASP A 148 -13.97 4.84 -2.77
C ASP A 148 -15.38 4.64 -3.34
N SER A 149 -15.47 3.96 -4.49
CA SER A 149 -16.74 3.63 -5.12
C SER A 149 -17.51 2.55 -4.33
N PHE A 150 -16.77 1.73 -3.58
CA PHE A 150 -17.16 0.45 -2.97
C PHE A 150 -17.78 -0.52 -3.98
N GLN A 151 -17.46 -0.30 -5.26
CA GLN A 151 -17.93 -1.05 -6.43
C GLN A 151 -16.76 -1.56 -7.27
N GLY A 152 -15.52 -1.41 -6.79
CA GLY A 152 -14.30 -1.79 -7.49
C GLY A 152 -13.84 -0.74 -8.49
N LEU A 153 -12.96 -1.17 -9.39
CA LEU A 153 -12.36 -0.31 -10.42
C LEU A 153 -13.39 0.17 -11.44
N SER A 154 -13.18 1.38 -11.96
CA SER A 154 -13.90 1.88 -13.13
C SER A 154 -13.50 1.12 -14.40
N GLU A 155 -14.13 1.44 -15.53
CA GLU A 155 -13.67 0.88 -16.81
C GLU A 155 -12.26 1.40 -17.12
N PRO A 156 -11.28 0.53 -17.42
CA PRO A 156 -9.95 0.96 -17.85
C PRO A 156 -10.02 1.68 -19.21
N SER A 157 -9.17 2.69 -19.37
CA SER A 157 -9.00 3.45 -20.60
C SER A 157 -7.88 2.88 -21.48
N ASP A 158 -7.70 3.43 -22.68
CA ASP A 158 -6.54 3.11 -23.54
C ASP A 158 -5.20 3.41 -22.86
N ALA A 159 -5.16 4.33 -21.87
CA ALA A 159 -3.95 4.65 -21.12
C ALA A 159 -3.55 3.54 -20.11
N ASP A 160 -4.47 2.63 -19.81
CA ASP A 160 -4.28 1.51 -18.87
C ASP A 160 -3.86 0.22 -19.57
N VAL A 161 -3.81 0.25 -20.90
CA VAL A 161 -3.42 -0.89 -21.73
C VAL A 161 -1.91 -1.08 -21.70
N GLN A 162 -1.46 -2.28 -21.33
CA GLN A 162 -0.05 -2.65 -21.40
C GLN A 162 0.43 -2.80 -22.86
N SER A 163 1.75 -2.85 -23.06
CA SER A 163 2.37 -3.12 -24.37
C SER A 163 1.89 -4.40 -25.07
N GLY A 164 1.22 -5.32 -24.35
CA GLY A 164 0.57 -6.53 -24.88
C GLY A 164 -0.86 -6.33 -25.43
N GLY A 165 -1.39 -5.10 -25.38
CA GLY A 165 -2.67 -4.72 -25.99
C GLY A 165 -3.91 -4.97 -25.13
N LYS A 166 -3.77 -5.29 -23.84
CA LYS A 166 -4.88 -5.35 -22.88
C LYS A 166 -4.49 -4.70 -21.54
N SER A 167 -5.49 -4.21 -20.82
CA SER A 167 -5.38 -3.89 -19.40
C SER A 167 -5.36 -5.18 -18.58
N GLU A 168 -4.60 -5.20 -17.49
CA GLU A 168 -4.64 -6.29 -16.50
C GLU A 168 -5.94 -6.25 -15.68
N TRP A 169 -6.52 -5.07 -15.56
CA TRP A 169 -7.73 -4.81 -14.80
C TRP A 169 -8.98 -4.80 -15.67
N SER A 170 -10.11 -5.15 -15.05
CA SER A 170 -11.45 -5.03 -15.60
C SER A 170 -12.36 -4.25 -14.65
N LYS A 171 -13.41 -3.65 -15.18
CA LYS A 171 -14.42 -2.96 -14.37
C LYS A 171 -14.98 -3.86 -13.27
N GLY A 172 -15.05 -3.33 -12.06
CA GLY A 172 -15.57 -4.03 -10.88
C GLY A 172 -14.55 -4.92 -10.17
N ASP A 173 -13.33 -5.05 -10.70
CA ASP A 173 -12.24 -5.70 -9.96
C ASP A 173 -12.00 -4.99 -8.63
N LEU A 174 -11.53 -5.76 -7.65
CA LEU A 174 -11.20 -5.28 -6.29
C LEU A 174 -12.38 -4.72 -5.49
N ALA A 175 -13.63 -4.93 -5.91
CA ALA A 175 -14.81 -4.46 -5.20
C ALA A 175 -14.88 -5.00 -3.76
N VAL A 176 -15.00 -4.09 -2.80
CA VAL A 176 -15.20 -4.39 -1.37
C VAL A 176 -16.34 -3.53 -0.83
N PRO A 177 -17.31 -4.13 -0.11
CA PRO A 177 -18.39 -3.37 0.54
C PRO A 177 -17.87 -2.38 1.59
N GLU A 178 -18.53 -1.21 1.67
CA GLU A 178 -18.19 -0.11 2.58
C GLU A 178 -18.15 -0.52 4.07
N ASP A 179 -19.07 -1.38 4.49
CA ASP A 179 -19.19 -1.86 5.88
C ASP A 179 -17.95 -2.61 6.35
N ILE A 180 -17.23 -3.29 5.44
CA ILE A 180 -15.96 -3.96 5.75
C ILE A 180 -14.89 -2.93 6.14
N VAL A 181 -14.83 -1.80 5.42
CA VAL A 181 -13.88 -0.72 5.73
C VAL A 181 -14.23 -0.05 7.06
N HIS A 182 -15.52 0.26 7.30
CA HIS A 182 -15.99 0.76 8.59
C HIS A 182 -15.60 -0.18 9.74
N GLN A 183 -15.84 -1.48 9.60
CA GLN A 183 -15.50 -2.47 10.62
C GLN A 183 -13.99 -2.52 10.87
N ASN A 184 -13.20 -2.55 9.80
CA ASN A 184 -11.74 -2.63 9.85
C ASN A 184 -11.10 -1.38 10.48
N LEU A 185 -11.72 -0.21 10.33
CA LEU A 185 -11.22 1.07 10.85
C LEU A 185 -11.92 1.56 12.11
N SER A 186 -12.86 0.78 12.65
CA SER A 186 -13.66 1.10 13.85
C SER A 186 -12.85 1.59 15.07
N ALA A 187 -11.58 1.19 15.21
CA ALA A 187 -10.71 1.62 16.31
C ALA A 187 -10.32 3.11 16.24
N PHE A 188 -10.49 3.75 15.08
CA PHE A 188 -10.13 5.16 14.84
C PHE A 188 -11.32 6.12 14.97
N GLY A 189 -12.54 5.59 15.11
CA GLY A 189 -13.73 6.37 15.44
C GLY A 189 -14.01 7.51 14.46
N ASP A 190 -14.20 8.72 15.00
CA ASP A 190 -14.57 9.93 14.29
C ASP A 190 -13.47 10.52 13.39
N ARG A 191 -12.25 9.95 13.44
CA ARG A 191 -11.14 10.34 12.56
C ARG A 191 -11.25 9.79 11.14
N VAL A 192 -12.26 8.98 10.84
CA VAL A 192 -12.46 8.36 9.53
C VAL A 192 -13.72 8.93 8.89
N ASP A 193 -13.56 9.52 7.70
CA ASP A 193 -14.67 9.99 6.87
C ASP A 193 -14.69 9.21 5.56
N LEU A 194 -15.70 8.35 5.37
CA LEU A 194 -15.88 7.63 4.12
C LEU A 194 -16.77 8.44 3.17
N HIS A 195 -16.27 8.69 1.97
CA HIS A 195 -16.95 9.37 0.88
C HIS A 195 -17.27 8.34 -0.20
N LYS A 196 -18.38 7.62 0.01
CA LYS A 196 -18.87 6.63 -0.95
C LYS A 196 -19.31 7.29 -2.25
N GLY A 197 -18.74 6.85 -3.35
CA GLY A 197 -19.09 7.28 -4.71
C GLY A 197 -17.90 7.24 -5.64
N TRP A 198 -18.15 7.48 -6.92
CA TRP A 198 -17.08 7.52 -7.91
C TRP A 198 -16.22 8.75 -7.73
N ILE A 199 -14.92 8.59 -7.96
CA ILE A 199 -13.99 9.69 -8.16
C ILE A 199 -14.18 10.18 -9.60
N PRO A 200 -14.23 11.50 -9.86
CA PRO A 200 -14.03 12.63 -8.93
C PRO A 200 -15.30 13.20 -8.26
N ASP A 201 -16.47 12.61 -8.48
CA ASP A 201 -17.77 13.18 -8.10
C ASP A 201 -17.90 13.57 -6.61
N ARG A 202 -17.18 12.88 -5.72
CA ARG A 202 -17.22 13.14 -4.27
C ARG A 202 -16.19 14.15 -3.76
N PHE A 203 -15.23 14.58 -4.59
CA PHE A 203 -14.16 15.48 -4.12
C PHE A 203 -14.68 16.83 -3.61
N ASN A 204 -15.79 17.33 -4.14
CA ASN A 204 -16.37 18.59 -3.69
C ASN A 204 -16.85 18.57 -2.24
N ASP A 205 -17.03 17.39 -1.62
CA ASP A 205 -17.35 17.26 -0.20
C ASP A 205 -16.26 17.83 0.72
N VAL A 206 -15.03 17.96 0.22
CA VAL A 206 -13.85 18.44 0.97
C VAL A 206 -13.15 19.60 0.26
N ALA A 207 -13.85 20.31 -0.64
CA ALA A 207 -13.27 21.37 -1.46
C ALA A 207 -12.65 22.52 -0.66
N ASP A 208 -13.17 22.76 0.55
CA ASP A 208 -12.74 23.79 1.51
C ASP A 208 -11.63 23.31 2.47
N GLN A 209 -11.27 22.03 2.43
CA GLN A 209 -10.27 21.44 3.30
C GLN A 209 -8.84 21.65 2.77
N GLN A 210 -7.87 21.47 3.67
CA GLN A 210 -6.44 21.46 3.37
C GLN A 210 -5.85 20.14 3.86
N PHE A 211 -4.81 19.67 3.17
CA PHE A 211 -4.22 18.37 3.41
C PHE A 211 -2.73 18.45 3.69
N SER A 212 -2.24 17.60 4.58
CA SER A 212 -0.80 17.40 4.75
C SER A 212 -0.31 16.08 4.16
N LEU A 213 -1.21 15.15 3.85
CA LEU A 213 -0.89 13.92 3.13
C LEU A 213 -2.05 13.49 2.24
N VAL A 214 -1.72 13.07 1.03
CA VAL A 214 -2.66 12.47 0.06
C VAL A 214 -2.07 11.15 -0.42
N HIS A 215 -2.84 10.07 -0.30
CA HIS A 215 -2.51 8.76 -0.82
C HIS A 215 -3.43 8.43 -2.00
N VAL A 216 -2.86 8.05 -3.14
CA VAL A 216 -3.59 7.71 -4.38
C VAL A 216 -3.28 6.26 -4.75
N ASP A 217 -4.30 5.40 -4.65
CA ASP A 217 -4.22 3.94 -4.82
C ASP A 217 -5.46 3.47 -5.59
N VAL A 218 -5.54 3.85 -6.87
CA VAL A 218 -6.73 3.68 -7.72
C VAL A 218 -6.44 2.96 -9.03
N ASP A 219 -5.22 2.44 -9.20
CA ASP A 219 -4.69 1.64 -10.32
C ASP A 219 -4.71 2.30 -11.73
N LEU A 220 -5.80 2.98 -12.09
CA LEU A 220 -6.10 3.43 -13.43
C LEU A 220 -5.73 4.91 -13.66
N TYR A 221 -5.47 5.27 -14.91
CA TYR A 221 -5.08 6.60 -15.35
C TYR A 221 -6.07 7.70 -14.94
N GLU A 222 -7.34 7.58 -15.32
CA GLU A 222 -8.35 8.63 -15.10
C GLU A 222 -8.56 8.97 -13.62
N PRO A 223 -8.83 8.00 -12.71
CA PRO A 223 -9.00 8.33 -11.30
C PRO A 223 -7.68 8.79 -10.65
N THR A 224 -6.51 8.34 -11.15
CA THR A 224 -5.21 8.81 -10.64
C THR A 224 -5.02 10.29 -10.97
N LEU A 225 -5.22 10.67 -12.24
CA LEU A 225 -5.09 12.05 -12.72
C LEU A 225 -6.06 12.98 -12.00
N ALA A 226 -7.33 12.60 -11.94
CA ALA A 226 -8.36 13.40 -11.26
C ALA A 226 -8.03 13.62 -9.77
N SER A 227 -7.49 12.60 -9.10
CA SER A 227 -7.07 12.70 -7.70
C SER A 227 -5.95 13.72 -7.52
N VAL A 228 -4.87 13.62 -8.30
CA VAL A 228 -3.75 14.56 -8.16
C VAL A 228 -4.11 15.98 -8.57
N GLU A 229 -4.92 16.17 -9.61
CA GLU A 229 -5.42 17.49 -10.02
C GLU A 229 -6.24 18.16 -8.92
N PHE A 230 -7.12 17.41 -8.26
CA PHE A 230 -7.96 17.96 -7.20
C PHE A 230 -7.15 18.24 -5.92
N PHE A 231 -6.34 17.30 -5.47
CA PHE A 231 -5.70 17.41 -4.16
C PHE A 231 -4.42 18.25 -4.16
N TYR A 232 -3.63 18.25 -5.24
CA TYR A 232 -2.36 18.98 -5.31
C TYR A 232 -2.44 20.46 -4.86
N PRO A 233 -3.39 21.29 -5.34
CA PRO A 233 -3.47 22.69 -4.88
C PRO A 233 -3.92 22.85 -3.42
N ARG A 234 -4.39 21.77 -2.78
CA ARG A 234 -4.88 21.74 -1.39
C ARG A 234 -3.88 21.10 -0.42
N VAL A 235 -2.76 20.58 -0.93
CA VAL A 235 -1.67 20.09 -0.07
C VAL A 235 -0.84 21.27 0.42
N LYS A 236 -0.64 21.36 1.73
CA LYS A 236 0.21 22.38 2.37
C LYS A 236 1.69 22.18 1.99
N PRO A 237 2.50 23.26 1.95
CA PRO A 237 3.96 23.15 1.84
C PRO A 237 4.55 22.17 2.87
N GLY A 238 5.49 21.33 2.42
CA GLY A 238 6.06 20.21 3.16
C GLY A 238 5.15 18.97 3.25
N GLY A 239 3.90 19.06 2.81
CA GLY A 239 2.97 17.94 2.73
C GLY A 239 3.36 16.92 1.66
N VAL A 240 2.74 15.75 1.70
CA VAL A 240 3.12 14.60 0.87
C VAL A 240 2.00 14.18 -0.06
N ILE A 241 2.35 13.84 -1.30
CA ILE A 241 1.47 13.10 -2.22
C ILE A 241 2.17 11.78 -2.54
N LEU A 242 1.47 10.67 -2.34
CA LEU A 242 1.94 9.31 -2.60
C LEU A 242 1.02 8.67 -3.66
N CYS A 243 1.62 8.01 -4.64
CA CYS A 243 0.89 7.15 -5.59
C CYS A 243 1.38 5.71 -5.44
N ASP A 244 0.47 4.78 -5.14
CA ASP A 244 0.84 3.40 -4.77
C ASP A 244 1.37 2.58 -5.96
N ASP A 245 0.84 2.88 -7.15
CA ASP A 245 1.03 2.07 -8.36
C ASP A 245 1.99 2.65 -9.40
N TYR A 246 2.68 3.75 -9.07
CA TYR A 246 3.56 4.47 -9.99
C TYR A 246 4.62 3.60 -10.70
N GLY A 247 5.14 2.59 -10.01
CA GLY A 247 6.15 1.66 -10.51
C GLY A 247 5.58 0.28 -10.84
N SER A 248 4.26 0.13 -10.90
CA SER A 248 3.60 -1.12 -11.24
C SER A 248 3.52 -1.30 -12.76
N GLY A 249 3.96 -2.45 -13.25
CA GLY A 249 3.75 -2.83 -14.66
C GLY A 249 2.29 -3.13 -14.97
N ASP A 250 1.52 -3.54 -13.96
CA ASP A 250 0.10 -3.89 -14.06
C ASP A 250 -0.80 -2.64 -14.13
N CYS A 251 -0.25 -1.48 -13.74
CA CYS A 251 -0.97 -0.21 -13.65
C CYS A 251 -0.23 0.91 -14.42
N PRO A 252 -0.02 0.77 -15.74
CA PRO A 252 0.77 1.73 -16.52
C PRO A 252 0.12 3.13 -16.54
N GLY A 253 -1.21 3.20 -16.41
CA GLY A 253 -1.98 4.43 -16.36
C GLY A 253 -1.65 5.30 -15.14
N ALA A 254 -1.48 4.70 -13.96
CA ALA A 254 -1.11 5.44 -12.75
C ALA A 254 0.22 6.19 -12.93
N LYS A 255 1.24 5.51 -13.47
CA LYS A 255 2.52 6.16 -13.78
C LYS A 255 2.35 7.33 -14.74
N LYS A 256 1.65 7.10 -15.84
CA LYS A 256 1.45 8.09 -16.90
C LYS A 256 0.74 9.34 -16.37
N ALA A 257 -0.31 9.18 -15.57
CA ALA A 257 -1.04 10.28 -14.95
C ALA A 257 -0.14 11.13 -14.04
N ILE A 258 0.68 10.50 -13.20
CA ILE A 258 1.63 11.20 -12.33
C ILE A 258 2.70 11.92 -13.15
N ASP A 259 3.31 11.26 -14.14
CA ASP A 259 4.34 11.87 -14.99
C ASP A 259 3.80 13.09 -15.74
N GLU A 260 2.61 12.99 -16.34
CA GLU A 260 1.97 14.08 -17.08
C GLU A 260 1.60 15.26 -16.17
N PHE A 261 1.00 14.99 -15.00
CA PHE A 261 0.56 16.05 -14.09
C PHE A 261 1.72 16.84 -13.49
N PHE A 262 2.84 16.17 -13.17
CA PHE A 262 4.02 16.81 -12.56
C PHE A 262 5.03 17.34 -13.58
N ALA A 263 4.85 17.14 -14.89
CA ALA A 263 5.80 17.54 -15.92
C ALA A 263 6.11 19.06 -15.95
N ASP A 264 5.14 19.88 -15.56
CA ASP A 264 5.19 21.36 -15.53
C ASP A 264 5.17 21.92 -14.09
N LYS A 265 5.33 21.06 -13.08
CA LYS A 265 5.34 21.45 -11.67
C LYS A 265 6.77 21.61 -11.14
N PRO A 266 7.00 22.44 -10.12
CA PRO A 266 8.34 22.62 -9.56
C PRO A 266 8.82 21.42 -8.74
N GLU A 267 7.92 20.55 -8.28
CA GLU A 267 8.25 19.37 -7.50
C GLU A 267 8.70 18.19 -8.37
N ASN A 268 9.65 17.40 -7.84
CA ASN A 268 10.09 16.17 -8.49
C ASN A 268 9.35 14.95 -7.93
N VAL A 269 9.09 13.97 -8.81
CA VAL A 269 8.52 12.67 -8.42
C VAL A 269 9.63 11.70 -8.04
N MET A 270 9.67 11.28 -6.77
CA MET A 270 10.61 10.27 -6.29
C MET A 270 10.01 8.87 -6.41
N SER A 271 10.59 8.04 -7.27
CA SER A 271 10.23 6.61 -7.34
C SER A 271 10.84 5.83 -6.17
N LEU A 272 10.04 4.97 -5.54
CA LEU A 272 10.44 4.11 -4.43
C LEU A 272 10.58 2.66 -4.90
N THR A 273 11.48 1.91 -4.26
CA THR A 273 11.74 0.50 -4.61
C THR A 273 10.55 -0.43 -4.39
N SER A 274 9.53 0.03 -3.65
CA SER A 274 8.28 -0.69 -3.42
C SER A 274 7.31 -0.62 -4.61
N GLY A 275 7.61 0.20 -5.62
CA GLY A 275 6.70 0.53 -6.73
C GLY A 275 5.83 1.76 -6.46
N GLN A 276 5.92 2.38 -5.28
CA GLN A 276 5.23 3.63 -4.99
C GLN A 276 6.03 4.84 -5.51
N SER A 277 5.40 6.00 -5.63
CA SER A 277 6.11 7.28 -5.74
C SER A 277 5.74 8.22 -4.60
N LEU A 278 6.63 9.17 -4.32
CA LEU A 278 6.47 10.22 -3.32
C LEU A 278 6.82 11.58 -3.90
N VAL A 279 5.98 12.57 -3.62
CA VAL A 279 6.22 13.99 -3.88
C VAL A 279 6.08 14.76 -2.57
N ILE A 280 6.99 15.70 -2.33
CA ILE A 280 6.90 16.66 -1.22
C ILE A 280 6.53 18.02 -1.81
N LYS A 281 5.41 18.59 -1.36
CA LYS A 281 4.91 19.89 -1.81
C LYS A 281 5.89 20.99 -1.41
N ALA A 282 6.26 21.85 -2.37
CA ALA A 282 7.12 23.02 -2.13
C ALA A 282 6.44 24.11 -1.29
#